data_AF-A0A8S2Y993-F1
#
_entry.id   AF-A0A8S2Y993-F1
#
_cell.length_a   1.000
_cell.length_b   1.000
_cell.length_c   1.000
_cell.angle_alpha   90.00
_cell.angle_beta   90.00
_cell.angle_gamma   90.00
#
_symmetry.space_group_name_H-M   'P 1'
#
loop_
_entity.id
_entity.type
_entity.pdbx_description
1 polymer ?
#
loop_
_entity_poly.entity_id
_entity_poly.type
_entity_poly.pdbx_seq_one_letter_code
_entity_poly.pdbx_strand_id
1 'polypeptide(L)'
;MQISTYCGLILLIVASCCFSIPIKQSNGCGYEACNLGDPNKLNVHIVPHSHDDVGWLKTVDQYYYGARNDIQHAGVQYILDSVMMALDENPDRRFIYVEIGFFWRWWNQQADDMKAKVKQFVNDGRLEFISGGWCMNDEASTHYNSIIDQHSLGAEFLRDNFGECGRPKIGWQIDPFGHSREQASLLAQMGFDGLFFGRADYEDRATRNRTRTMEMVWKASANL
;
A
#
# COMPACT_ATOMS: atom_id res chain seq x y z
N MET A 1 74.21 35.63 7.94
CA MET A 1 73.14 35.70 6.93
C MET A 1 72.41 34.36 6.96
N GLN A 2 71.36 34.27 7.78
CA GLN A 2 70.61 33.04 8.06
C GLN A 2 69.23 33.23 7.41
N ILE A 3 68.89 32.39 6.43
CA ILE A 3 67.57 32.38 5.80
C ILE A 3 66.83 31.18 6.38
N SER A 4 65.80 31.45 7.18
CA SER A 4 64.87 30.45 7.71
C SER A 4 63.68 30.35 6.76
N THR A 5 63.37 29.14 6.30
CA THR A 5 62.24 28.83 5.42
C THR A 5 61.07 28.35 6.27
N TYR A 6 59.98 29.13 6.35
CA TYR A 6 58.73 28.70 6.97
C TYR A 6 57.82 28.09 5.90
N CYS A 7 57.46 26.82 6.08
CA CYS A 7 56.46 26.11 5.28
C CYS A 7 55.11 26.22 6.01
N GLY A 8 54.18 27.04 5.49
CA GLY A 8 52.84 27.20 6.03
C GLY A 8 51.88 26.15 5.46
N LEU A 9 51.31 25.32 6.33
CA LEU A 9 50.25 24.37 6.00
C LEU A 9 48.90 25.11 6.00
N ILE A 10 48.22 25.19 4.86
CA ILE A 10 46.85 25.72 4.76
C ILE A 10 45.87 24.56 4.96
N LEU A 11 45.12 24.59 6.06
CA LEU A 11 44.04 23.65 6.36
C LEU A 11 42.73 24.19 5.77
N LEU A 12 42.23 23.57 4.70
CA LEU A 12 40.92 23.87 4.11
C LEU A 12 39.84 23.05 4.82
N ILE A 13 39.04 23.69 5.66
CA ILE A 13 37.83 23.09 6.26
C ILE A 13 36.69 23.26 5.26
N VAL A 14 36.30 22.17 4.60
CA VAL A 14 35.10 22.12 3.77
C VAL A 14 33.89 21.85 4.69
N ALA A 15 33.17 22.91 5.04
CA ALA A 15 31.88 22.79 5.71
C ALA A 15 30.84 22.30 4.69
N SER A 16 30.54 20.99 4.72
CA SER A 16 29.42 20.43 3.95
C SER A 16 28.11 20.85 4.62
N CYS A 17 27.52 21.94 4.15
CA CYS A 17 26.16 22.31 4.50
C CYS A 17 25.20 21.29 3.89
N CYS A 18 24.87 20.25 4.65
CA CYS A 18 23.71 19.42 4.38
C CYS A 18 22.46 20.29 4.57
N PHE A 19 21.91 20.81 3.47
CA PHE A 19 20.58 21.38 3.47
C PHE A 19 19.58 20.23 3.61
N SER A 20 19.28 19.86 4.86
CA SER A 20 18.11 19.05 5.16
C SER A 20 16.88 19.92 4.90
N ILE A 21 16.15 19.64 3.81
CA ILE A 21 14.81 20.20 3.62
C ILE A 21 13.98 19.68 4.81
N PRO A 22 13.38 20.56 5.64
CA PRO A 22 12.57 20.11 6.75
C PRO A 22 11.36 19.39 6.20
N ILE A 23 11.33 18.07 6.38
CA ILE A 23 10.19 17.24 6.04
C ILE A 23 9.06 17.66 6.97
N LYS A 24 8.00 18.18 6.37
CA LYS A 24 6.80 18.59 7.09
C LYS A 24 6.15 17.31 7.59
N GLN A 25 6.38 16.97 8.86
CA GLN A 25 5.72 15.86 9.54
C GLN A 25 4.20 16.09 9.43
N SER A 26 3.50 15.27 8.64
CA SER A 26 2.04 15.30 8.60
C SER A 26 1.53 14.71 9.91
N ASN A 27 0.98 15.54 10.79
CA ASN A 27 0.32 15.10 12.02
C ASN A 27 -1.07 14.52 11.71
N GLY A 28 -1.15 13.48 10.88
CA GLY A 28 -2.42 12.86 10.49
C GLY A 28 -2.23 11.71 9.50
N CYS A 29 -3.22 10.82 9.48
CA CYS A 29 -3.31 9.65 8.58
C CYS A 29 -4.47 9.81 7.59
N GLY A 30 -4.62 8.88 6.65
CA GLY A 30 -5.64 8.97 5.60
C GLY A 30 -5.46 10.19 4.70
N TYR A 31 -6.56 10.89 4.36
CA TYR A 31 -6.51 12.03 3.44
C TYR A 31 -5.67 13.22 3.94
N GLU A 32 -5.48 13.36 5.25
CA GLU A 32 -4.63 14.40 5.83
C GLU A 32 -3.14 14.15 5.54
N ALA A 33 -2.76 12.89 5.35
CA ALA A 33 -1.41 12.49 4.95
C ALA A 33 -1.18 12.55 3.44
N CYS A 34 -2.20 12.82 2.62
CA CYS A 34 -2.07 12.78 1.16
C CYS A 34 -1.21 13.95 0.64
N ASN A 35 -0.27 13.62 -0.24
CA ASN A 35 0.41 14.62 -1.04
C ASN A 35 -0.46 14.99 -2.25
N LEU A 36 -1.05 16.19 -2.23
CA LEU A 36 -1.91 16.70 -3.30
C LEU A 36 -1.14 17.12 -4.56
N GLY A 37 0.19 17.17 -4.50
CA GLY A 37 1.03 17.60 -5.62
C GLY A 37 0.93 19.10 -5.90
N ASP A 38 1.35 19.49 -7.11
CA ASP A 38 1.29 20.87 -7.59
C ASP A 38 0.09 21.03 -8.54
N PRO A 39 -0.90 21.89 -8.22
CA PRO A 39 -2.12 22.02 -9.02
C PRO A 39 -1.87 22.57 -10.43
N ASN A 40 -0.67 23.10 -10.71
CA ASN A 40 -0.31 23.66 -12.01
C ASN A 40 0.57 22.74 -12.86
N LYS A 41 0.79 21.49 -12.42
CA LYS A 41 1.64 20.52 -13.10
C LYS A 41 0.91 19.19 -13.30
N LEU A 42 1.47 18.38 -14.18
CA LEU A 42 1.16 16.96 -14.20
C LEU A 42 1.74 16.31 -12.93
N ASN A 43 0.87 15.76 -12.10
CA ASN A 43 1.27 14.99 -10.92
C ASN A 43 1.31 13.52 -11.27
N VAL A 44 2.42 12.86 -10.95
CA VAL A 44 2.61 11.42 -11.16
C VAL A 44 2.70 10.77 -9.79
N HIS A 45 1.65 10.02 -9.42
CA HIS A 45 1.61 9.27 -8.18
C HIS A 45 2.23 7.89 -8.42
N ILE A 46 3.43 7.68 -7.87
CA ILE A 46 4.05 6.36 -7.83
C ILE A 46 3.50 5.64 -6.61
N VAL A 47 2.83 4.50 -6.83
CA VAL A 47 2.17 3.72 -5.77
C VAL A 47 2.85 2.36 -5.64
N PRO A 48 3.85 2.21 -4.75
CA PRO A 48 4.51 0.93 -4.51
C PRO A 48 3.55 -0.06 -3.86
N HIS A 49 3.46 -1.26 -4.42
CA HIS A 49 2.63 -2.36 -3.90
C HIS A 49 3.27 -3.71 -4.18
N SER A 50 2.81 -4.75 -3.48
CA SER A 50 3.00 -6.15 -3.85
C SER A 50 1.62 -6.77 -4.07
N HIS A 51 1.51 -7.69 -5.03
CA HIS A 51 0.31 -8.51 -5.18
C HIS A 51 0.62 -9.91 -4.64
N ASP A 52 0.05 -10.23 -3.48
CA ASP A 52 0.37 -11.44 -2.74
C ASP A 52 -0.83 -12.41 -2.77
N ASP A 53 -0.92 -13.25 -3.79
CA ASP A 53 -2.00 -14.24 -3.93
C ASP A 53 -2.13 -15.12 -2.68
N VAL A 54 -3.32 -15.15 -2.07
CA VAL A 54 -3.65 -16.02 -0.92
C VAL A 54 -3.92 -17.46 -1.40
N GLY A 55 -2.93 -18.03 -2.08
CA GLY A 55 -3.01 -19.33 -2.74
C GLY A 55 -3.30 -19.21 -4.24
N TRP A 56 -2.43 -19.78 -5.07
CA TRP A 56 -2.57 -19.84 -6.53
C TRP A 56 -1.70 -20.97 -7.10
N LEU A 57 -0.42 -20.71 -7.41
CA LEU A 57 0.53 -21.76 -7.80
C LEU A 57 1.13 -22.48 -6.60
N LYS A 58 1.21 -21.78 -5.47
CA LYS A 58 1.64 -22.33 -4.18
C LYS A 58 0.49 -22.23 -3.16
N THR A 59 0.57 -23.02 -2.11
CA THR A 59 -0.31 -22.87 -0.95
C THR A 59 0.01 -21.57 -0.19
N VAL A 60 -0.92 -21.10 0.64
CA VAL A 60 -0.74 -19.91 1.50
C VAL A 60 0.54 -19.99 2.32
N ASP A 61 0.80 -21.12 2.98
CA ASP A 61 1.99 -21.31 3.82
C ASP A 61 3.28 -21.30 3.00
N GLN A 62 3.25 -21.88 1.80
CA GLN A 62 4.40 -21.88 0.91
C GLN A 62 4.72 -20.48 0.37
N TYR A 63 3.70 -19.66 0.06
CA TYR A 63 3.89 -18.25 -0.25
C TYR A 63 4.41 -17.47 0.95
N TYR A 64 3.83 -17.69 2.13
CA TYR A 64 4.25 -16.96 3.32
C TYR A 64 5.73 -17.21 3.67
N TYR A 65 6.11 -18.48 3.79
CA TYR A 65 7.45 -18.86 4.22
C TYR A 65 8.50 -18.83 3.11
N GLY A 66 8.10 -18.65 1.85
CA GLY A 66 9.03 -18.75 0.72
C GLY A 66 9.46 -20.18 0.39
N ALA A 67 8.62 -21.17 0.70
CA ALA A 67 8.86 -22.55 0.32
C ALA A 67 8.47 -22.79 -1.14
N ARG A 68 8.98 -23.90 -1.71
CA ARG A 68 8.72 -24.32 -3.10
C ARG A 68 8.99 -23.22 -4.14
N ASN A 69 10.12 -22.52 -3.99
CA ASN A 69 10.55 -21.50 -4.96
C ASN A 69 10.92 -22.09 -6.33
N ASP A 70 11.00 -23.42 -6.46
CA ASP A 70 11.02 -24.13 -7.74
C ASP A 70 9.72 -23.96 -8.56
N ILE A 71 8.57 -23.77 -7.89
CA ILE A 71 7.29 -23.52 -8.56
C ILE A 71 7.17 -22.03 -8.92
N GLN A 72 7.35 -21.17 -7.91
CA GLN A 72 7.30 -19.72 -8.07
C GLN A 72 8.14 -19.08 -6.97
N HIS A 73 9.07 -18.21 -7.37
CA HIS A 73 9.93 -17.47 -6.46
C HIS A 73 9.14 -16.35 -5.78
N ALA A 74 8.68 -16.61 -4.56
CA ALA A 74 7.87 -15.67 -3.78
C ALA A 74 7.90 -16.03 -2.29
N GLY A 75 8.03 -15.04 -1.41
CA GLY A 75 8.09 -15.21 0.05
C GLY A 75 7.56 -13.99 0.79
N VAL A 76 6.30 -14.02 1.23
CA VAL A 76 5.59 -12.83 1.74
C VAL A 76 6.19 -12.28 3.02
N GLN A 77 6.70 -13.14 3.93
CA GLN A 77 7.36 -12.65 5.14
C GLN A 77 8.55 -11.73 4.81
N TYR A 78 9.33 -12.06 3.77
CA TYR A 78 10.51 -11.28 3.37
C TYR A 78 10.11 -9.97 2.67
N ILE A 79 8.97 -9.97 1.96
CA ILE A 79 8.39 -8.76 1.37
C ILE A 79 8.05 -7.79 2.50
N LEU A 80 7.28 -8.24 3.50
CA LEU A 80 6.89 -7.39 4.64
C LEU A 80 8.10 -6.89 5.42
N ASP A 81 9.07 -7.76 5.75
CA ASP A 81 10.30 -7.37 6.45
C ASP A 81 11.05 -6.26 5.69
N SER A 82 11.27 -6.47 4.39
CA SER A 82 12.01 -5.51 3.55
C SER A 82 11.25 -4.19 3.33
N VAL A 83 9.91 -4.22 3.26
CA VAL A 83 9.09 -3.02 3.21
C VAL A 83 9.25 -2.22 4.50
N MET A 84 9.18 -2.85 5.68
CA MET A 84 9.35 -2.13 6.95
C MET A 84 10.74 -1.51 7.07
N MET A 85 11.79 -2.23 6.64
CA MET A 85 13.15 -1.68 6.57
C MET A 85 13.23 -0.48 5.61
N ALA A 86 12.66 -0.60 4.41
CA ALA A 86 12.66 0.47 3.43
C ALA A 86 11.90 1.70 3.92
N LEU A 87 10.77 1.52 4.62
CA LEU A 87 10.05 2.62 5.24
C LEU A 87 10.88 3.26 6.37
N ASP A 88 11.59 2.50 7.19
CA ASP A 88 12.43 3.07 8.27
C ASP A 88 13.56 3.95 7.71
N GLU A 89 14.14 3.57 6.58
CA GLU A 89 15.29 4.26 5.96
C GLU A 89 14.97 5.64 5.36
N ASN A 90 13.75 5.88 4.88
CA ASN A 90 13.40 7.15 4.22
C ASN A 90 11.95 7.55 4.50
N PRO A 91 11.71 8.66 5.24
CA PRO A 91 10.36 9.13 5.61
C PRO A 91 9.43 9.47 4.44
N ASP A 92 9.96 9.74 3.25
CA ASP A 92 9.15 10.05 2.06
C ASP A 92 8.58 8.79 1.39
N ARG A 93 9.15 7.61 1.69
CA ARG A 93 8.68 6.34 1.10
C ARG A 93 7.31 5.98 1.65
N ARG A 94 6.49 5.43 0.75
CA ARG A 94 5.16 4.91 1.02
C ARG A 94 5.00 3.51 0.43
N PHE A 95 4.08 2.74 0.99
CA PHE A 95 3.71 1.43 0.50
C PHE A 95 2.24 1.15 0.81
N ILE A 96 1.51 0.55 -0.15
CA ILE A 96 0.17 0.02 0.10
C ILE A 96 0.22 -1.50 0.29
N TYR A 97 -0.53 -2.02 1.26
CA TYR A 97 -0.67 -3.46 1.48
C TYR A 97 -2.14 -3.88 1.47
N VAL A 98 -2.44 -5.06 0.89
CA VAL A 98 -3.82 -5.46 0.54
C VAL A 98 -4.28 -6.68 1.34
N GLU A 99 -3.57 -7.80 1.27
CA GLU A 99 -4.05 -9.11 1.73
C GLU A 99 -3.87 -9.32 3.25
N ILE A 100 -4.89 -8.96 4.04
CA ILE A 100 -4.79 -8.98 5.51
C ILE A 100 -4.54 -10.38 6.06
N GLY A 101 -4.89 -11.46 5.36
CA GLY A 101 -4.56 -12.82 5.80
C GLY A 101 -3.06 -13.06 5.96
N PHE A 102 -2.23 -12.54 5.05
CA PHE A 102 -0.77 -12.63 5.18
C PHE A 102 -0.25 -11.65 6.24
N PHE A 103 -0.74 -10.42 6.23
CA PHE A 103 -0.31 -9.41 7.19
C PHE A 103 -0.62 -9.84 8.64
N TRP A 104 -1.81 -10.39 8.90
CA TRP A 104 -2.21 -10.92 10.20
C TRP A 104 -1.23 -11.99 10.69
N ARG A 105 -0.83 -12.91 9.80
CA ARG A 105 0.13 -13.96 10.15
C ARG A 105 1.49 -13.36 10.50
N TRP A 106 1.98 -12.45 9.67
CA TRP A 106 3.24 -11.76 9.90
C TRP A 106 3.23 -10.96 11.21
N TRP A 107 2.18 -10.17 11.42
CA TRP A 107 1.97 -9.34 12.60
C TRP A 107 2.06 -10.14 13.90
N ASN A 108 1.43 -11.32 13.93
CA ASN A 108 1.43 -12.17 15.13
C ASN A 108 2.78 -12.80 15.46
N GLN A 109 3.74 -12.78 14.51
CA GLN A 109 5.10 -13.27 14.71
C GLN A 109 6.07 -12.15 15.11
N GLN A 110 5.65 -10.88 15.04
CA GLN A 110 6.53 -9.74 15.32
C GLN A 110 6.66 -9.45 16.81
N ALA A 111 7.86 -9.00 17.18
CA ALA A 111 8.15 -8.42 18.49
C ALA A 111 7.51 -7.03 18.64
N ASP A 112 7.38 -6.58 19.89
CA ASP A 112 6.64 -5.34 20.22
C ASP A 112 7.30 -4.08 19.63
N ASP A 113 8.61 -4.08 19.45
CA ASP A 113 9.36 -2.99 18.81
C ASP A 113 9.00 -2.84 17.32
N MET A 114 8.95 -3.96 16.58
CA MET A 114 8.50 -3.96 15.19
C MET A 114 7.02 -3.56 15.10
N LYS A 115 6.16 -4.09 15.97
CA LYS A 115 4.75 -3.69 16.02
C LYS A 115 4.57 -2.19 16.28
N ALA A 116 5.39 -1.61 17.16
CA ALA A 116 5.38 -0.17 17.42
C ALA A 116 5.81 0.64 16.19
N LYS A 117 6.87 0.23 15.47
CA LYS A 117 7.30 0.87 14.22
C LYS A 117 6.21 0.82 13.14
N VAL A 118 5.59 -0.33 12.94
CA VAL A 118 4.52 -0.50 11.95
C VAL A 118 3.33 0.40 12.28
N LYS A 119 2.90 0.46 13.56
CA LYS A 119 1.86 1.39 14.01
C LYS A 119 2.23 2.84 13.71
N GLN A 120 3.49 3.22 13.93
CA GLN A 120 3.96 4.54 13.56
C GLN A 120 3.86 4.77 12.05
N PHE A 121 4.31 3.85 11.20
CA PHE A 121 4.21 4.00 9.74
C PHE A 121 2.77 4.14 9.26
N VAL A 122 1.82 3.46 9.89
CA VAL A 122 0.39 3.60 9.58
C VAL A 122 -0.14 4.97 10.03
N ASN A 123 0.19 5.41 11.23
CA ASN A 123 -0.22 6.71 11.76
C ASN A 123 0.38 7.89 10.96
N ASP A 124 1.58 7.70 10.41
CA ASP A 124 2.26 8.68 9.56
C ASP A 124 1.74 8.64 8.09
N GLY A 125 0.82 7.71 7.76
CA GLY A 125 0.29 7.53 6.40
C GLY A 125 1.31 7.00 5.38
N ARG A 126 2.34 6.30 5.88
CA ARG A 126 3.46 5.77 5.09
C ARG A 126 3.25 4.31 4.71
N LEU A 127 2.65 3.53 5.60
CA LEU A 127 2.06 2.23 5.28
C LEU A 127 0.55 2.39 5.28
N GLU A 128 -0.10 2.12 4.15
CA GLU A 128 -1.55 2.23 4.03
C GLU A 128 -2.16 0.86 3.70
N PHE A 129 -3.24 0.50 4.39
CA PHE A 129 -4.02 -0.69 4.05
C PHE A 129 -5.11 -0.30 3.03
N ILE A 130 -5.17 -1.02 1.92
CA ILE A 130 -6.11 -0.78 0.83
C ILE A 130 -6.92 -2.06 0.57
N SER A 131 -8.21 -1.96 0.24
CA SER A 131 -9.23 -3.03 0.39
C SER A 131 -9.39 -3.57 1.82
N GLY A 132 -8.31 -4.02 2.46
CA GLY A 132 -8.27 -4.50 3.84
C GLY A 132 -9.14 -5.73 4.13
N GLY A 133 -9.51 -6.50 3.10
CA GLY A 133 -10.13 -7.81 3.27
C GLY A 133 -9.09 -8.87 3.59
N TRP A 134 -9.55 -10.06 4.02
CA TRP A 134 -8.66 -11.19 4.26
C TRP A 134 -7.89 -11.59 3.00
N CYS A 135 -8.51 -11.47 1.83
CA CYS A 135 -7.88 -11.58 0.51
C CYS A 135 -8.51 -10.59 -0.48
N MET A 136 -7.95 -10.52 -1.68
CA MET A 136 -8.61 -9.93 -2.85
C MET A 136 -9.57 -10.98 -3.42
N ASN A 137 -10.86 -10.89 -3.08
CA ASN A 137 -11.84 -11.90 -3.48
C ASN A 137 -12.13 -11.86 -4.98
N ASP A 138 -12.45 -13.02 -5.56
CA ASP A 138 -13.11 -13.09 -6.86
C ASP A 138 -14.48 -12.39 -6.82
N GLU A 139 -14.94 -11.92 -7.97
CA GLU A 139 -16.21 -11.19 -8.12
C GLU A 139 -17.26 -11.96 -8.94
N ALA A 140 -16.89 -13.08 -9.56
CA ALA A 140 -17.81 -13.87 -10.40
C ALA A 140 -18.48 -15.03 -9.64
N SER A 141 -17.74 -15.70 -8.77
CA SER A 141 -18.13 -16.97 -8.13
C SER A 141 -18.32 -16.87 -6.62
N THR A 142 -18.27 -15.66 -6.07
CA THR A 142 -18.45 -15.40 -4.65
C THR A 142 -19.90 -15.05 -4.31
N HIS A 143 -20.34 -15.50 -3.13
CA HIS A 143 -21.61 -15.06 -2.57
C HIS A 143 -21.38 -13.77 -1.77
N TYR A 144 -22.28 -12.79 -1.88
CA TYR A 144 -22.13 -11.48 -1.24
C TYR A 144 -21.91 -11.57 0.28
N ASN A 145 -22.58 -12.51 0.98
CA ASN A 145 -22.30 -12.76 2.41
C ASN A 145 -20.82 -13.12 2.67
N SER A 146 -20.21 -13.96 1.84
CA SER A 146 -18.80 -14.34 2.01
C SER A 146 -17.85 -13.18 1.72
N ILE A 147 -18.22 -12.28 0.78
CA ILE A 147 -17.49 -11.03 0.54
C ILE A 147 -17.53 -10.16 1.81
N ILE A 148 -18.71 -10.03 2.43
CA ILE A 148 -18.88 -9.26 3.68
C ILE A 148 -18.09 -9.90 4.82
N ASP A 149 -18.17 -11.22 5.00
CA ASP A 149 -17.48 -11.94 6.07
C ASP A 149 -15.97 -11.75 5.99
N GLN A 150 -15.37 -11.94 4.81
CA GLN A 150 -13.92 -11.81 4.64
C GLN A 150 -13.43 -10.36 4.76
N HIS A 151 -14.22 -9.37 4.31
CA HIS A 151 -13.91 -7.96 4.54
C HIS A 151 -14.04 -7.59 6.02
N SER A 152 -15.05 -8.11 6.71
CA SER A 152 -15.29 -7.84 8.13
C SER A 152 -14.15 -8.40 8.99
N LEU A 153 -13.66 -9.61 8.67
CA LEU A 153 -12.52 -10.23 9.36
C LEU A 153 -11.25 -9.38 9.24
N GLY A 154 -10.94 -8.88 8.04
CA GLY A 154 -9.79 -8.00 7.84
C GLY A 154 -9.97 -6.64 8.52
N ALA A 155 -11.14 -6.03 8.39
CA ALA A 155 -11.47 -4.74 9.00
C ALA A 155 -11.41 -4.77 10.53
N GLU A 156 -11.89 -5.85 11.16
CA GLU A 156 -11.79 -6.03 12.61
C GLU A 156 -10.34 -6.08 13.08
N PHE A 157 -9.51 -6.90 12.43
CA PHE A 157 -8.08 -6.95 12.74
C PHE A 157 -7.41 -5.58 12.61
N LEU A 158 -7.70 -4.85 11.53
CA LEU A 158 -7.12 -3.53 11.29
C LEU A 158 -7.56 -2.51 12.34
N ARG A 159 -8.87 -2.48 12.66
CA ARG A 159 -9.43 -1.62 13.71
C ARG A 159 -8.75 -1.88 15.05
N ASP A 160 -8.64 -3.14 15.45
CA ASP A 160 -8.15 -3.52 16.78
C ASP A 160 -6.65 -3.21 16.97
N ASN A 161 -5.86 -3.21 15.88
CA ASN A 161 -4.42 -2.99 15.95
C ASN A 161 -3.97 -1.57 15.58
N PHE A 162 -4.71 -0.89 14.69
CA PHE A 162 -4.30 0.38 14.08
C PHE A 162 -5.35 1.50 14.20
N GLY A 163 -6.54 1.21 14.74
CA GLY A 163 -7.61 2.20 14.92
C GLY A 163 -8.04 2.83 13.59
N GLU A 164 -8.44 4.11 13.65
CA GLU A 164 -8.93 4.85 12.48
C GLU A 164 -7.89 4.98 11.36
N CYS A 165 -6.60 5.06 11.69
CA CYS A 165 -5.53 5.16 10.70
C CYS A 165 -5.33 3.88 9.89
N GLY A 166 -5.75 2.73 10.43
CA GLY A 166 -5.73 1.47 9.69
C GLY A 166 -6.95 1.24 8.81
N ARG A 167 -7.96 2.12 8.83
CA ARG A 167 -9.20 1.92 8.08
C ARG A 167 -8.99 2.16 6.58
N PRO A 168 -9.18 1.16 5.71
CA PRO A 168 -9.09 1.36 4.26
C PRO A 168 -10.15 2.36 3.76
N LYS A 169 -9.76 3.17 2.76
CA LYS A 169 -10.64 4.13 2.08
C LYS A 169 -10.92 3.77 0.63
N ILE A 170 -10.01 3.00 0.02
CA ILE A 170 -10.02 2.69 -1.40
C ILE A 170 -10.01 1.17 -1.59
N GLY A 171 -10.84 0.69 -2.52
CA GLY A 171 -10.84 -0.69 -2.97
C GLY A 171 -9.76 -0.92 -4.04
N TRP A 172 -9.16 -2.09 -3.99
CA TRP A 172 -8.05 -2.53 -4.85
C TRP A 172 -8.34 -3.94 -5.34
N GLN A 173 -8.89 -4.03 -6.56
CA GLN A 173 -9.31 -5.26 -7.22
C GLN A 173 -8.54 -5.41 -8.54
N ILE A 174 -7.20 -5.46 -8.46
CA ILE A 174 -6.35 -5.40 -9.66
C ILE A 174 -6.37 -6.68 -10.49
N ASP A 175 -6.66 -7.83 -9.88
CA ASP A 175 -6.52 -9.15 -10.51
C ASP A 175 -7.78 -10.03 -10.69
N PRO A 176 -8.97 -9.74 -10.11
CA PRO A 176 -10.18 -10.48 -10.45
C PRO A 176 -10.51 -10.42 -11.95
N PHE A 177 -11.07 -11.51 -12.48
CA PHE A 177 -11.34 -11.66 -13.91
C PHE A 177 -12.70 -11.06 -14.30
N GLY A 178 -12.78 -9.73 -14.27
CA GLY A 178 -14.01 -8.97 -14.44
C GLY A 178 -14.57 -8.53 -13.09
N HIS A 179 -15.48 -7.54 -13.13
CA HIS A 179 -15.93 -6.84 -11.93
C HIS A 179 -17.45 -6.84 -11.84
N SER A 180 -17.96 -7.20 -10.68
CA SER A 180 -19.39 -7.27 -10.42
C SER A 180 -19.91 -5.92 -9.96
N ARG A 181 -21.13 -5.59 -10.39
CA ARG A 181 -21.82 -4.42 -9.86
C ARG A 181 -22.06 -4.54 -8.34
N GLU A 182 -22.23 -5.76 -7.84
CA GLU A 182 -22.46 -6.01 -6.42
C GLU A 182 -21.23 -5.65 -5.56
N GLN A 183 -20.01 -5.98 -6.00
CA GLN A 183 -18.78 -5.59 -5.29
C GLN A 183 -18.69 -4.07 -5.10
N ALA A 184 -18.95 -3.29 -6.15
CA ALA A 184 -18.97 -1.84 -6.05
C ALA A 184 -20.05 -1.32 -5.09
N SER A 185 -21.24 -1.95 -5.07
CA SER A 185 -22.32 -1.61 -4.14
C SER A 185 -21.94 -1.91 -2.68
N LEU A 186 -21.30 -3.06 -2.42
CA LEU A 186 -20.84 -3.45 -1.10
C LEU A 186 -19.74 -2.53 -0.58
N LEU A 187 -18.72 -2.23 -1.40
CA LEU A 187 -17.64 -1.32 -1.00
C LEU A 187 -18.17 0.08 -0.67
N ALA A 188 -19.10 0.62 -1.47
CA ALA A 188 -19.73 1.90 -1.17
C ALA A 188 -20.46 1.88 0.20
N GLN A 189 -21.20 0.81 0.50
CA GLN A 189 -21.88 0.64 1.79
C GLN A 189 -20.93 0.40 2.96
N MET A 190 -19.75 -0.17 2.71
CA MET A 190 -18.66 -0.31 3.68
C MET A 190 -17.93 1.02 3.93
N GLY A 191 -18.26 2.08 3.18
CA GLY A 191 -17.69 3.42 3.31
C GLY A 191 -16.37 3.60 2.59
N PHE A 192 -16.17 2.91 1.47
CA PHE A 192 -15.08 3.18 0.54
C PHE A 192 -15.44 4.33 -0.40
N ASP A 193 -14.45 5.18 -0.67
CA ASP A 193 -14.58 6.39 -1.50
C ASP A 193 -14.23 6.13 -2.97
N GLY A 194 -13.51 5.04 -3.26
CA GLY A 194 -13.09 4.68 -4.60
C GLY A 194 -12.74 3.20 -4.75
N LEU A 195 -12.63 2.76 -6.00
CA LEU A 195 -12.26 1.39 -6.38
C LEU A 195 -11.35 1.46 -7.61
N PHE A 196 -10.17 0.86 -7.53
CA PHE A 196 -9.27 0.66 -8.65
C PHE A 196 -9.25 -0.82 -9.05
N PHE A 197 -9.24 -1.08 -10.35
CA PHE A 197 -9.11 -2.43 -10.88
C PHE A 197 -8.31 -2.45 -12.17
N GLY A 198 -7.71 -3.61 -12.47
CA GLY A 198 -6.79 -3.77 -13.59
C GLY A 198 -7.39 -4.44 -14.82
N ARG A 199 -8.33 -5.38 -14.62
CA ARG A 199 -8.83 -6.25 -15.68
C ARG A 199 -10.20 -5.78 -16.19
N ALA A 200 -10.27 -5.47 -17.48
CA ALA A 200 -11.51 -5.19 -18.17
C ALA A 200 -11.43 -5.76 -19.58
N ASP A 201 -12.58 -5.88 -20.25
CA ASP A 201 -12.61 -6.24 -21.66
C ASP A 201 -11.70 -5.30 -22.48
N TYR A 202 -10.93 -5.86 -23.39
CA TYR A 202 -9.92 -5.09 -24.13
C TYR A 202 -10.54 -4.07 -25.09
N GLU A 203 -11.75 -4.32 -25.62
CA GLU A 203 -12.50 -3.40 -26.47
C GLU A 203 -13.08 -2.25 -25.65
N ASP A 204 -13.59 -2.53 -24.46
CA ASP A 204 -14.04 -1.50 -23.52
C ASP A 204 -12.88 -0.61 -23.10
N ARG A 205 -11.74 -1.20 -22.70
CA ARG A 205 -10.53 -0.44 -22.34
C ARG A 205 -10.04 0.43 -23.50
N ALA A 206 -10.03 -0.09 -24.73
CA ALA A 206 -9.65 0.69 -25.92
C ALA A 206 -10.62 1.85 -26.16
N THR A 207 -11.92 1.60 -26.01
CA THR A 207 -12.96 2.63 -26.14
C THR A 207 -12.78 3.73 -25.10
N ARG A 208 -12.64 3.37 -23.82
CA ARG A 208 -12.44 4.30 -22.70
C ARG A 208 -11.18 5.14 -22.83
N ASN A 209 -10.10 4.55 -23.33
CA ASN A 209 -8.87 5.28 -23.60
C ASN A 209 -9.08 6.36 -24.68
N ARG A 210 -9.76 6.02 -25.79
CA ARG A 210 -10.08 6.98 -26.86
C ARG A 210 -11.05 8.07 -26.42
N THR A 211 -12.05 7.72 -25.61
CA THR A 211 -13.10 8.65 -25.17
C THR A 211 -12.79 9.38 -23.87
N ARG A 212 -11.62 9.11 -23.26
CA ARG A 212 -11.18 9.68 -21.96
C ARG A 212 -12.17 9.38 -20.82
N THR A 213 -12.63 8.13 -20.73
CA THR A 213 -13.59 7.63 -19.73
C THR A 213 -13.04 6.45 -18.92
N MET A 214 -11.71 6.46 -18.69
CA MET A 214 -11.04 5.48 -17.82
C MET A 214 -11.47 5.60 -16.36
N GLU A 215 -11.90 6.79 -15.95
CA GLU A 215 -12.39 7.11 -14.61
C GLU A 215 -13.88 7.47 -14.70
N MET A 216 -14.69 6.95 -13.78
CA MET A 216 -16.13 7.21 -13.75
C MET A 216 -16.70 7.05 -12.35
N VAL A 217 -17.86 7.67 -12.11
CA VAL A 217 -18.68 7.37 -10.93
C VAL A 217 -19.54 6.15 -11.24
N TRP A 218 -19.23 5.01 -10.61
CA TRP A 218 -19.98 3.77 -10.82
C TRP A 218 -21.20 3.70 -9.90
N LYS A 219 -22.39 3.97 -10.46
CA LYS A 219 -23.67 3.81 -9.75
C LYS A 219 -24.07 2.33 -9.70
N ALA A 220 -23.75 1.68 -8.59
CA ALA A 220 -23.78 0.23 -8.44
C ALA A 220 -25.11 -0.36 -7.94
N SER A 221 -26.03 0.47 -7.46
CA SER A 221 -27.37 0.04 -7.04
C SER A 221 -28.44 0.92 -7.70
N ALA A 222 -29.56 0.31 -8.08
CA ALA A 222 -30.73 1.04 -8.54
C ALA A 222 -31.63 1.51 -7.38
N ASN A 223 -31.37 1.00 -6.16
CA ASN A 223 -32.20 1.19 -4.98
C ASN A 223 -31.49 2.01 -3.88
N LEU A 224 -30.25 2.46 -4.13
CA LEU A 224 -29.47 3.34 -3.26
C LEU A 224 -29.15 4.65 -4.00
#